data_AF-A0A316VEQ4-F1
#
_entry.id   AF-A0A316VEQ4-F1
#
_cell.length_a   1.000
_cell.length_b   1.000
_cell.length_c   1.000
_cell.angle_alpha   90.00
_cell.angle_beta   90.00
_cell.angle_gamma   90.00
#
_symmetry.space_group_name_H-M   'P 1'
#
loop_
_entity.id
_entity.type
_entity.pdbx_description
1 polymer ?
#
loop_
_entity_poly.entity_id
_entity_poly.type
_entity_poly.pdbx_seq_one_letter_code
_entity_poly.pdbx_strand_id
1 'polypeptide(L)'
;MAPYENSLWYVETNLHPLLDIAEKQPAMVNYIRPSFWSRFMELQSVMWETNAGLTARHAYDSRPISWPVLKRGINYWTKDHRQVYLLGNPFVWYGSLCAIMVYFGARALLMLRAKRGHKDFNDSTVKYYDQTAGFLTLAWAMHFLPFFAMHRQLFLHHYLPALYFSILLLSVLFDALTSGLRPRYRLFAALAMVAVAFLSYATYAPITYATPWTRQACERARLSKSWDLNCQEFPENVGMYSQYGPAIHTVPHSVLNNTGTGVDGTTTGLNAAFEPQAGNHPFEIAPKQATVSNSARVSDAESPVASYGANAEQKQEQNIPAMPAPHHIPSSKGADDENSSSASYADQARLKEEQNADIKGLDQEGVEAVVLEGTGNKPKVHVASSTSL
;
A
#
# COMPACT_ATOMS: atom_id res chain seq x y z
N MET A 1 -18.09 16.44 12.18
CA MET A 1 -17.71 15.42 13.17
C MET A 1 -18.56 15.62 14.39
N ALA A 2 -19.26 14.59 14.86
CA ALA A 2 -19.88 14.63 16.18
C ALA A 2 -18.79 14.38 17.22
N PRO A 3 -18.62 15.21 18.26
CA PRO A 3 -17.46 15.13 19.16
C PRO A 3 -17.51 13.96 20.16
N TYR A 4 -18.32 12.93 19.90
CA TYR A 4 -18.67 11.87 20.85
C TYR A 4 -18.44 10.44 20.36
N GLU A 5 -18.11 10.23 19.08
CA GLU A 5 -17.99 8.88 18.49
C GLU A 5 -16.97 8.01 19.26
N ASN A 6 -15.78 8.56 19.58
CA ASN A 6 -14.75 7.90 20.39
C ASN A 6 -15.06 7.82 21.91
N SER A 7 -16.28 8.21 22.33
CA SER A 7 -16.75 8.12 23.73
C SER A 7 -17.97 7.22 23.91
N LEU A 8 -18.47 6.63 22.82
CA LEU A 8 -19.53 5.62 22.87
C LEU A 8 -18.93 4.26 23.25
N TRP A 9 -19.57 3.60 24.21
CA TRP A 9 -19.23 2.25 24.66
C TRP A 9 -20.45 1.34 24.58
N TYR A 10 -20.22 0.07 24.28
CA TYR A 10 -21.24 -0.98 24.25
C TYR A 10 -20.66 -2.27 24.85
N VAL A 11 -21.53 -3.08 25.46
CA VAL A 11 -21.12 -4.35 26.10
C VAL A 11 -21.45 -5.49 25.15
N GLU A 12 -20.45 -5.97 24.41
CA GLU A 12 -20.60 -7.09 23.47
C GLU A 12 -20.81 -8.45 24.17
N THR A 13 -20.34 -8.60 25.41
CA THR A 13 -20.35 -9.87 26.14
C THR A 13 -20.41 -9.60 27.63
N ASN A 14 -21.33 -10.29 28.31
CA ASN A 14 -21.47 -10.30 29.77
C ASN A 14 -21.63 -11.76 30.21
N LEU A 15 -20.98 -12.14 31.31
CA LEU A 15 -21.05 -13.45 31.93
C LEU A 15 -21.09 -13.25 33.44
N HIS A 16 -22.12 -13.75 34.12
CA HIS A 16 -22.27 -13.58 35.57
C HIS A 16 -22.86 -14.84 36.23
N PRO A 17 -22.14 -15.52 37.14
CA PRO A 17 -22.53 -16.83 37.65
C PRO A 17 -23.90 -16.92 38.34
N LEU A 18 -24.45 -15.81 38.84
CA LEU A 18 -25.80 -15.82 39.44
C LEU A 18 -26.91 -15.89 38.38
N LEU A 19 -26.66 -15.53 37.12
CA LEU A 19 -27.65 -15.64 36.04
C LEU A 19 -27.90 -17.10 35.69
N ASP A 20 -26.85 -17.91 35.56
CA ASP A 20 -26.95 -19.36 35.27
C ASP A 20 -27.66 -20.15 36.40
N ILE A 21 -27.68 -19.60 37.61
CA ILE A 21 -28.35 -20.18 38.78
C ILE A 21 -29.82 -19.73 38.86
N ALA A 22 -30.12 -18.48 38.47
CA ALA A 22 -31.47 -17.93 38.48
C ALA A 22 -32.31 -18.36 37.26
N GLU A 23 -31.70 -18.44 36.07
CA GLU A 23 -32.37 -18.75 34.81
C GLU A 23 -31.59 -19.82 34.03
N LYS A 24 -32.26 -20.94 33.73
CA LYS A 24 -31.61 -22.13 33.16
C LYS A 24 -31.20 -21.98 31.69
N GLN A 25 -31.69 -20.94 31.02
CA GLN A 25 -31.31 -20.50 29.67
C GLN A 25 -31.54 -18.97 29.58
N PRO A 26 -30.55 -18.13 29.89
CA PRO A 26 -30.73 -16.68 29.91
C PRO A 26 -31.04 -16.11 28.51
N ALA A 27 -31.81 -15.01 28.48
CA ALA A 27 -32.24 -14.36 27.24
C ALA A 27 -31.06 -13.72 26.47
N MET A 28 -30.64 -14.35 25.37
CA MET A 28 -29.49 -13.91 24.55
C MET A 28 -29.87 -12.88 23.48
N VAL A 29 -29.21 -11.72 23.49
CA VAL A 29 -29.28 -10.72 22.41
C VAL A 29 -28.22 -11.02 21.35
N ASN A 30 -28.54 -10.76 20.08
CA ASN A 30 -27.63 -10.91 18.94
C ASN A 30 -27.60 -9.64 18.09
N TYR A 31 -26.47 -9.39 17.40
CA TYR A 31 -26.35 -8.25 16.49
C TYR A 31 -27.42 -8.25 15.39
N ILE A 32 -28.02 -7.07 15.16
CA ILE A 32 -28.83 -6.80 13.97
C ILE A 32 -27.93 -7.03 12.76
N ARG A 33 -28.26 -7.99 11.90
CA ARG A 33 -27.46 -8.29 10.71
C ARG A 33 -27.52 -7.08 9.75
N PRO A 34 -26.41 -6.36 9.49
CA PRO A 34 -26.46 -5.19 8.62
C PRO A 34 -26.83 -5.60 7.19
N SER A 35 -27.61 -4.74 6.53
CA SER A 35 -28.05 -4.92 5.14
C SER A 35 -26.86 -4.89 4.18
N PHE A 36 -27.05 -5.35 2.93
CA PHE A 36 -26.00 -5.30 1.90
C PHE A 36 -25.41 -3.88 1.75
N TRP A 37 -26.27 -2.86 1.66
CA TRP A 37 -25.83 -1.47 1.50
C TRP A 37 -25.12 -0.90 2.73
N SER A 38 -25.54 -1.30 3.94
CA SER A 38 -24.84 -0.95 5.19
C SER A 38 -23.42 -1.52 5.20
N ARG A 39 -23.28 -2.83 4.97
CA ARG A 39 -21.96 -3.50 4.86
C ARG A 39 -21.10 -2.92 3.75
N PHE A 40 -21.71 -2.56 2.62
CA PHE A 40 -20.98 -1.96 1.50
C PHE A 40 -20.41 -0.59 1.87
N MET A 41 -21.20 0.31 2.46
CA MET A 41 -20.75 1.65 2.85
C MET A 41 -19.74 1.63 4.01
N GLU A 42 -19.92 0.72 4.97
CA GLU A 42 -18.96 0.38 6.01
C GLU A 42 -17.62 -0.05 5.39
N LEU A 43 -17.65 -1.04 4.48
CA LEU A 43 -16.46 -1.55 3.81
C LEU A 43 -15.76 -0.49 2.94
N GLN A 44 -16.50 0.37 2.23
CA GLN A 44 -15.90 1.48 1.48
C GLN A 44 -15.18 2.47 2.41
N SER A 45 -15.77 2.76 3.58
CA SER A 45 -15.15 3.63 4.60
C SER A 45 -13.84 3.03 5.12
N VAL A 46 -13.86 1.75 5.52
CA VAL A 46 -12.67 1.02 5.99
C VAL A 46 -11.61 0.90 4.89
N MET A 47 -12.00 0.63 3.64
CA MET A 47 -11.08 0.59 2.49
C MET A 47 -10.39 1.95 2.25
N TRP A 48 -11.13 3.05 2.41
CA TRP A 48 -10.62 4.41 2.25
C TRP A 48 -9.66 4.79 3.38
N GLU A 49 -10.07 4.59 4.64
CA GLU A 49 -9.25 4.88 5.83
C GLU A 49 -7.96 4.06 5.81
N THR A 50 -8.03 2.76 5.51
CA THR A 50 -6.85 1.90 5.36
C THR A 50 -5.91 2.43 4.26
N ASN A 51 -6.45 2.83 3.10
CA ASN A 51 -5.64 3.39 2.00
C ASN A 51 -4.97 4.72 2.36
N ALA A 52 -5.64 5.56 3.16
CA ALA A 52 -5.08 6.82 3.65
C ALA A 52 -4.02 6.58 4.73
N GLY A 53 -4.24 5.59 5.61
CA GLY A 53 -3.36 5.22 6.72
C GLY A 53 -2.03 4.56 6.32
N LEU A 54 -1.91 4.02 5.10
CA LEU A 54 -0.69 3.41 4.53
C LEU A 54 0.42 4.47 4.26
N THR A 55 0.89 5.15 5.30
CA THR A 55 1.85 6.27 5.26
C THR A 55 3.29 5.86 5.56
N ALA A 56 3.51 4.60 5.95
CA ALA A 56 4.82 4.03 6.25
C ALA A 56 5.81 4.15 5.08
N ARG A 57 7.10 4.21 5.42
CA ARG A 57 8.21 4.24 4.45
C ARG A 57 8.72 2.83 4.19
N HIS A 58 9.26 2.64 2.98
CA HIS A 58 9.72 1.34 2.49
C HIS A 58 10.94 1.55 1.60
N ALA A 59 11.91 0.62 1.61
CA ALA A 59 13.21 0.78 0.95
C ALA A 59 13.14 1.12 -0.55
N TYR A 60 12.06 0.71 -1.23
CA TYR A 60 11.81 0.91 -2.66
C TYR A 60 10.59 1.80 -2.95
N ASP A 61 10.16 2.65 -1.99
CA ASP A 61 9.14 3.66 -2.29
C ASP A 61 9.64 4.68 -3.33
N SER A 62 8.70 5.30 -4.04
CA SER A 62 9.02 6.26 -5.11
C SER A 62 7.87 7.26 -5.31
N ARG A 63 8.22 8.48 -5.72
CA ARG A 63 7.25 9.56 -5.93
C ARG A 63 6.95 9.80 -7.42
N PRO A 64 5.73 10.27 -7.79
CA PRO A 64 5.26 10.33 -9.17
C PRO A 64 6.22 11.01 -10.16
N ILE A 65 6.82 12.13 -9.76
CA ILE A 65 7.79 12.88 -10.57
C ILE A 65 9.02 12.06 -11.02
N SER A 66 9.34 10.95 -10.34
CA SER A 66 10.47 10.07 -10.64
C SER A 66 10.16 8.94 -11.62
N TRP A 67 8.88 8.66 -11.90
CA TRP A 67 8.46 7.54 -12.74
C TRP A 67 8.67 7.80 -14.24
N PRO A 68 8.30 8.96 -14.85
CA PRO A 68 8.48 9.16 -16.29
C PRO A 68 9.95 9.06 -16.73
N VAL A 69 10.89 9.50 -15.89
CA VAL A 69 12.34 9.42 -16.14
C VAL A 69 12.97 8.06 -15.77
N LEU A 70 12.17 7.09 -15.31
CA LEU A 70 12.60 5.76 -14.85
C LEU A 70 13.75 5.85 -13.84
N LYS A 71 13.62 6.69 -12.80
CA LYS A 71 14.74 6.98 -11.88
C LYS A 71 15.25 5.74 -11.15
N ARG A 72 14.35 4.85 -10.71
CA ARG A 72 14.61 3.65 -9.92
C ARG A 72 13.46 2.66 -10.12
N GLY A 73 13.76 1.36 -10.10
CA GLY A 73 12.76 0.28 -10.10
C GLY A 73 12.39 -0.21 -8.70
N ILE A 74 11.95 -1.47 -8.62
CA ILE A 74 11.51 -2.12 -7.37
C ILE A 74 12.11 -3.53 -7.32
N ASN A 75 12.79 -3.92 -6.24
CA ASN A 75 13.14 -5.33 -6.01
C ASN A 75 11.89 -6.11 -5.55
N TYR A 76 11.64 -7.26 -6.17
CA TYR A 76 10.55 -8.18 -5.83
C TYR A 76 11.03 -9.47 -5.16
N TRP A 77 12.25 -9.92 -5.43
CA TRP A 77 12.83 -11.15 -4.89
C TRP A 77 14.33 -11.21 -5.14
N THR A 78 15.10 -11.81 -4.23
CA THR A 78 16.53 -12.10 -4.44
C THR A 78 16.92 -13.34 -3.66
N LYS A 79 17.51 -14.35 -4.32
CA LYS A 79 18.06 -15.57 -3.70
C LYS A 79 19.01 -16.27 -4.68
N ASP A 80 19.96 -17.05 -4.17
CA ASP A 80 20.81 -17.96 -4.96
C ASP A 80 21.45 -17.29 -6.19
N HIS A 81 21.97 -16.07 -6.00
CA HIS A 81 22.58 -15.21 -7.01
C HIS A 81 21.65 -14.84 -8.19
N ARG A 82 20.33 -14.83 -7.96
CA ARG A 82 19.28 -14.47 -8.92
C ARG A 82 18.33 -13.43 -8.31
N GLN A 83 17.70 -12.62 -9.16
CA GLN A 83 16.85 -11.49 -8.74
C GLN A 83 15.60 -11.39 -9.62
N VAL A 84 14.47 -10.99 -9.03
CA VAL A 84 13.33 -10.40 -9.74
C VAL A 84 13.26 -8.92 -9.39
N TYR A 85 13.35 -8.04 -10.38
CA TYR A 85 13.34 -6.59 -10.19
C TYR A 85 12.55 -5.91 -11.30
N LEU A 86 11.54 -5.13 -10.92
CA LEU A 86 10.68 -4.39 -11.85
C LEU A 86 11.41 -3.14 -12.34
N LEU A 87 11.94 -3.23 -13.56
CA LEU A 87 12.49 -2.13 -14.33
C LEU A 87 11.75 -2.02 -15.67
N GLY A 88 11.42 -0.80 -16.09
CA GLY A 88 10.85 -0.56 -17.41
C GLY A 88 11.85 -0.82 -18.54
N ASN A 89 11.39 -1.34 -19.68
CA ASN A 89 12.22 -1.43 -20.88
C ASN A 89 12.60 0.01 -21.32
N PRO A 90 13.88 0.43 -21.23
CA PRO A 90 14.25 1.84 -21.35
C PRO A 90 13.95 2.44 -22.74
N PHE A 91 14.09 1.65 -23.81
CA PHE A 91 13.75 2.11 -25.16
C PHE A 91 12.25 2.45 -25.29
N VAL A 92 11.38 1.55 -24.81
CA VAL A 92 9.93 1.77 -24.82
C VAL A 92 9.54 2.90 -23.86
N TRP A 93 10.15 2.94 -22.68
CA TRP A 93 9.85 3.92 -21.64
C TRP A 93 10.21 5.35 -22.08
N TYR A 94 11.47 5.58 -22.49
CA TYR A 94 11.92 6.89 -22.95
C TYR A 94 11.30 7.28 -24.31
N GLY A 95 11.01 6.31 -25.19
CA GLY A 95 10.21 6.54 -26.39
C GLY A 95 8.80 7.05 -26.05
N SER A 96 8.14 6.44 -25.06
CA SER A 96 6.80 6.84 -24.63
C SER A 96 6.77 8.22 -23.94
N LEU A 97 7.80 8.55 -23.16
CA LEU A 97 7.99 9.91 -22.63
C LEU A 97 8.25 10.92 -23.75
N CYS A 98 9.08 10.58 -24.73
CA CYS A 98 9.32 11.40 -25.91
C CYS A 98 8.00 11.67 -26.66
N ALA A 99 7.13 10.67 -26.82
CA ALA A 99 5.84 10.84 -27.46
C ALA A 99 4.92 11.84 -26.74
N ILE A 100 4.89 11.84 -25.41
CA ILE A 100 4.18 12.84 -24.60
C ILE A 100 4.75 14.24 -24.84
N MET A 101 6.08 14.40 -24.78
CA MET A 101 6.75 15.69 -24.97
C MET A 101 6.56 16.24 -26.39
N VAL A 102 6.63 15.38 -27.42
CA VAL A 102 6.39 15.74 -28.82
C VAL A 102 4.93 16.13 -29.04
N TYR A 103 3.96 15.42 -28.44
CA TYR A 103 2.56 15.83 -28.53
C TYR A 103 2.30 17.19 -27.86
N PHE A 104 2.82 17.44 -26.65
CA PHE A 104 2.69 18.76 -26.02
C PHE A 104 3.32 19.88 -26.86
N GLY A 105 4.51 19.64 -27.44
CA GLY A 105 5.16 20.57 -28.36
C GLY A 105 4.34 20.84 -29.63
N ALA A 106 3.85 19.79 -30.29
CA ALA A 106 3.00 19.90 -31.47
C ALA A 106 1.69 20.62 -31.18
N ARG A 107 1.03 20.30 -30.06
CA ARG A 107 -0.20 20.94 -29.61
C ARG A 107 0.00 22.43 -29.32
N ALA A 108 1.09 22.80 -28.67
CA ALA A 108 1.45 24.20 -28.44
C ALA A 108 1.71 24.95 -29.76
N LEU A 109 2.42 24.34 -30.71
CA LEU A 109 2.65 24.92 -32.04
C LEU A 109 1.34 25.10 -32.83
N LEU A 110 0.43 24.11 -32.82
CA LEU A 110 -0.89 24.22 -33.45
C LEU A 110 -1.73 25.35 -32.82
N MET A 111 -1.72 25.48 -31.48
CA MET A 111 -2.38 26.59 -30.79
C MET A 111 -1.81 27.96 -31.17
N LEU A 112 -0.47 28.08 -31.27
CA LEU A 112 0.19 29.31 -31.70
C LEU A 112 -0.11 29.65 -33.17
N ARG A 113 -0.15 28.65 -34.06
CA ARG A 113 -0.52 28.83 -35.48
C ARG A 113 -1.98 29.25 -35.65
N ALA A 114 -2.90 28.63 -34.91
CA ALA A 114 -4.31 29.02 -34.87
C ALA A 114 -4.48 30.47 -34.36
N LYS A 115 -3.74 30.89 -33.32
CA LYS A 115 -3.70 32.29 -32.87
C LYS A 115 -3.09 33.25 -33.90
N ARG A 116 -2.24 32.77 -34.81
CA ARG A 116 -1.75 33.48 -36.01
C ARG A 116 -2.66 33.29 -37.24
N GLY A 117 -3.94 32.95 -37.06
CA GLY A 117 -4.93 32.87 -38.13
C GLY A 117 -4.78 31.68 -39.10
N HIS A 118 -3.86 30.74 -38.84
CA HIS A 118 -3.72 29.54 -39.67
C HIS A 118 -4.87 28.57 -39.37
N LYS A 119 -5.42 27.94 -40.40
CA LYS A 119 -6.59 27.05 -40.32
C LYS A 119 -6.19 25.57 -40.37
N ASP A 120 -5.17 25.19 -39.61
CA ASP A 120 -4.58 23.84 -39.66
C ASP A 120 -5.61 22.74 -39.33
N PHE A 121 -6.57 23.02 -38.44
CA PHE A 121 -7.66 22.11 -38.07
C PHE A 121 -8.73 21.90 -39.17
N ASN A 122 -8.58 22.54 -40.34
CA ASN A 122 -9.35 22.20 -41.54
C ASN A 122 -8.83 20.91 -42.21
N ASP A 123 -7.58 20.53 -41.97
CA ASP A 123 -7.04 19.24 -42.43
C ASP A 123 -7.57 18.12 -41.53
N SER A 124 -8.27 17.16 -42.14
CA SER A 124 -8.78 15.96 -41.46
C SER A 124 -7.66 15.11 -40.86
N THR A 125 -6.46 15.13 -41.44
CA THR A 125 -5.26 14.43 -40.98
C THR A 125 -4.76 15.01 -39.66
N VAL A 126 -4.57 16.34 -39.61
CA VAL A 126 -4.19 17.07 -38.39
C VAL A 126 -5.23 16.86 -37.31
N LYS A 127 -6.51 17.00 -37.65
CA LYS A 127 -7.62 16.79 -36.72
C LYS A 127 -7.67 15.36 -36.16
N TYR A 128 -7.50 14.34 -36.99
CA TYR A 128 -7.47 12.94 -36.55
C TYR A 128 -6.35 12.70 -35.52
N TYR A 129 -5.10 13.03 -35.88
CA TYR A 129 -3.96 12.83 -35.00
C TYR A 129 -4.07 13.64 -33.70
N ASP A 130 -4.51 14.90 -33.76
CA ASP A 130 -4.71 15.76 -32.59
C ASP A 130 -5.78 15.20 -31.65
N GLN A 131 -6.91 14.72 -32.17
CA GLN A 131 -7.98 14.13 -31.37
C GLN A 131 -7.56 12.80 -30.71
N THR A 132 -6.90 11.90 -31.45
CA THR A 132 -6.44 10.61 -30.91
C THR A 132 -5.30 10.80 -29.91
N ALA A 133 -4.29 11.61 -30.23
CA ALA A 133 -3.18 11.89 -29.32
C ALA A 133 -3.63 12.67 -28.08
N GLY A 134 -4.59 13.59 -28.23
CA GLY A 134 -5.20 14.32 -27.12
C GLY A 134 -5.98 13.43 -26.17
N PHE A 135 -6.78 12.49 -26.69
CA PHE A 135 -7.47 11.49 -25.87
C PHE A 135 -6.49 10.60 -25.08
N LEU A 136 -5.46 10.08 -25.75
CA LEU A 136 -4.44 9.23 -25.09
C LEU A 136 -3.61 10.02 -24.05
N THR A 137 -3.31 11.28 -24.31
CA THR A 137 -2.61 12.15 -23.34
C THR A 137 -3.50 12.51 -22.15
N LEU A 138 -4.80 12.71 -22.36
CA LEU A 138 -5.77 12.89 -21.26
C LEU A 138 -5.89 11.61 -20.42
N ALA A 139 -5.94 10.44 -21.06
CA ALA A 139 -5.97 9.15 -20.35
C ALA A 139 -4.68 8.89 -19.55
N TRP A 140 -3.51 9.20 -20.11
CA TRP A 140 -2.23 9.21 -19.38
C TRP A 140 -2.28 10.15 -18.17
N ALA A 141 -2.74 11.40 -18.36
CA ALA A 141 -2.83 12.39 -17.29
C ALA A 141 -3.78 11.95 -16.16
N MET A 142 -4.95 11.39 -16.50
CA MET A 142 -5.89 10.83 -15.52
C MET A 142 -5.31 9.64 -14.74
N HIS A 143 -4.41 8.86 -15.34
CA HIS A 143 -3.72 7.75 -14.66
C HIS A 143 -2.39 8.16 -14.01
N PHE A 144 -2.00 9.43 -14.04
CA PHE A 144 -0.72 9.91 -13.49
C PHE A 144 -0.87 11.03 -12.47
N LEU A 145 -1.65 12.06 -12.78
CA LEU A 145 -1.81 13.26 -11.95
C LEU A 145 -2.43 12.99 -10.56
N PRO A 146 -3.43 12.09 -10.38
CA PRO A 146 -3.99 11.82 -9.06
C PRO A 146 -2.96 11.35 -8.02
N PHE A 147 -1.90 10.66 -8.45
CA PHE A 147 -0.84 10.20 -7.54
C PHE A 147 -0.03 11.33 -6.90
N PHE A 148 -0.05 12.55 -7.45
CA PHE A 148 0.58 13.72 -6.81
C PHE A 148 -0.20 14.21 -5.58
N ALA A 149 -1.50 13.92 -5.49
CA ALA A 149 -2.33 14.22 -4.32
C ALA A 149 -2.39 13.07 -3.29
N MET A 150 -1.77 11.93 -3.57
CA MET A 150 -1.77 10.76 -2.69
C MET A 150 -0.57 10.78 -1.74
N HIS A 151 -0.82 11.09 -0.46
CA HIS A 151 0.24 11.22 0.54
C HIS A 151 0.82 9.87 1.02
N ARG A 152 0.08 8.76 0.80
CA ARG A 152 0.44 7.37 1.14
C ARG A 152 1.74 6.86 0.49
N GLN A 153 2.13 5.64 0.82
CA GLN A 153 3.19 4.87 0.19
C GLN A 153 2.87 4.59 -1.30
N LEU A 154 3.85 4.81 -2.18
CA LEU A 154 3.70 4.69 -3.64
C LEU A 154 4.94 4.06 -4.29
N PHE A 155 4.74 3.47 -5.46
CA PHE A 155 5.69 2.58 -6.14
C PHE A 155 5.62 2.72 -7.66
N LEU A 156 6.72 2.44 -8.38
CA LEU A 156 6.81 2.53 -9.85
C LEU A 156 5.68 1.79 -10.60
N HIS A 157 5.17 0.66 -10.07
CA HIS A 157 4.08 -0.08 -10.70
C HIS A 157 2.77 0.73 -10.82
N HIS A 158 2.57 1.76 -9.99
CA HIS A 158 1.43 2.68 -10.08
C HIS A 158 1.44 3.49 -11.40
N TYR A 159 2.60 3.65 -12.04
CA TYR A 159 2.72 4.34 -13.33
C TYR A 159 2.34 3.47 -14.54
N LEU A 160 2.25 2.14 -14.39
CA LEU A 160 2.05 1.23 -15.53
C LEU A 160 0.74 1.47 -16.32
N PRO A 161 -0.40 1.80 -15.69
CA PRO A 161 -1.61 2.21 -16.42
C PRO A 161 -1.41 3.49 -17.24
N ALA A 162 -0.66 4.47 -16.72
CA ALA A 162 -0.34 5.69 -17.46
C ALA A 162 0.60 5.39 -18.64
N LEU A 163 1.67 4.62 -18.38
CA LEU A 163 2.64 4.15 -19.38
C LEU A 163 1.97 3.44 -20.56
N TYR A 164 0.93 2.64 -20.32
CA TYR A 164 0.15 2.00 -21.38
C TYR A 164 -0.41 3.02 -22.39
N PHE A 165 -1.04 4.11 -21.91
CA PHE A 165 -1.50 5.19 -22.78
C PHE A 165 -0.34 5.94 -23.44
N SER A 166 0.82 6.06 -22.78
CA SER A 166 2.05 6.61 -23.39
C SER A 166 2.59 5.75 -24.54
N ILE A 167 2.46 4.43 -24.46
CA ILE A 167 2.88 3.47 -25.52
C ILE A 167 1.90 3.51 -26.70
N LEU A 168 0.60 3.64 -26.44
CA LEU A 168 -0.39 3.92 -27.49
C LEU A 168 -0.10 5.27 -28.17
N LEU A 169 0.24 6.31 -27.41
CA LEU A 169 0.62 7.62 -27.94
C LEU A 169 1.90 7.56 -28.80
N LEU A 170 2.90 6.78 -28.39
CA LEU A 170 4.10 6.48 -29.19
C LEU A 170 3.73 5.79 -30.52
N SER A 171 2.73 4.91 -30.51
CA SER A 171 2.25 4.22 -31.71
C SER A 171 1.55 5.18 -32.68
N VAL A 172 0.75 6.12 -32.15
CA VAL A 172 0.13 7.21 -32.93
C VAL A 172 1.18 8.18 -33.48
N LEU A 173 2.21 8.52 -32.70
CA LEU A 173 3.31 9.36 -33.18
C LEU A 173 4.14 8.67 -34.28
N PHE A 174 4.41 7.36 -34.15
CA PHE A 174 5.07 6.58 -35.19
C PHE A 174 4.24 6.57 -36.48
N ASP A 175 2.92 6.37 -36.39
CA ASP A 175 2.02 6.42 -37.54
C ASP A 175 2.05 7.80 -38.23
N ALA A 176 1.90 8.88 -37.46
CA ALA A 176 1.93 10.25 -37.96
C ALA A 176 3.26 10.59 -38.65
N LEU A 177 4.41 10.29 -38.02
CA LEU A 177 5.75 10.56 -38.57
C LEU A 177 6.10 9.69 -39.79
N THR A 178 5.52 8.49 -39.91
CA THR A 178 5.79 7.58 -41.04
C THR A 178 4.72 7.60 -42.12
N SER A 179 3.65 8.37 -41.96
CA SER A 179 2.51 8.51 -42.89
C SER A 179 2.94 8.81 -44.34
N GLY A 180 3.91 9.72 -44.53
CA GLY A 180 4.45 10.09 -45.84
C GLY A 180 5.50 9.13 -46.43
N LEU A 181 5.88 8.05 -45.72
CA LEU A 181 6.89 7.10 -46.20
C LEU A 181 6.25 6.02 -47.07
N ARG A 182 6.95 5.59 -48.13
CA ARG A 182 6.51 4.43 -48.94
C ARG A 182 6.38 3.19 -48.04
N PRO A 183 5.35 2.33 -48.20
CA PRO A 183 5.03 1.26 -47.25
C PRO A 183 6.21 0.36 -46.84
N ARG A 184 7.12 0.03 -47.78
CA ARG A 184 8.33 -0.74 -47.49
C ARG A 184 9.23 -0.10 -46.41
N TYR A 185 9.43 1.22 -46.46
CA TYR A 185 10.29 1.92 -45.51
C TYR A 185 9.61 2.10 -44.15
N ARG A 186 8.30 2.32 -44.13
CA ARG A 186 7.49 2.31 -42.91
C ARG A 186 7.51 0.94 -42.23
N LEU A 187 7.42 -0.16 -42.99
CA LEU A 187 7.57 -1.52 -42.46
C LEU A 187 8.98 -1.75 -41.89
N PHE A 188 10.05 -1.38 -42.61
CA PHE A 188 11.41 -1.48 -42.07
C PHE A 188 11.62 -0.65 -40.80
N ALA A 189 11.05 0.56 -40.71
CA ALA A 189 11.10 1.38 -39.50
C ALA A 189 10.35 0.73 -38.33
N ALA A 190 9.19 0.12 -38.57
CA ALA A 190 8.44 -0.62 -37.55
C ALA A 190 9.21 -1.86 -37.06
N LEU A 191 9.76 -2.65 -37.98
CA LEU A 191 10.58 -3.83 -37.67
C LEU A 191 11.85 -3.45 -36.89
N ALA A 192 12.52 -2.35 -37.26
CA ALA A 192 13.67 -1.84 -36.52
C ALA A 192 13.30 -1.40 -35.09
N MET A 193 12.17 -0.69 -34.93
CA MET A 193 11.66 -0.28 -33.61
C MET A 193 11.33 -1.50 -32.72
N VAL A 194 10.68 -2.53 -33.28
CA VAL A 194 10.39 -3.80 -32.58
C VAL A 194 11.68 -4.55 -32.24
N ALA A 195 12.66 -4.61 -33.15
CA ALA A 195 13.95 -5.26 -32.91
C ALA A 195 14.74 -4.58 -31.78
N VAL A 196 14.79 -3.23 -31.73
CA VAL A 196 15.45 -2.51 -30.64
C VAL A 196 14.70 -2.70 -29.31
N ALA A 197 13.37 -2.69 -29.32
CA ALA A 197 12.57 -3.00 -28.13
C ALA A 197 12.82 -4.44 -27.62
N PHE A 198 12.96 -5.42 -28.52
CA PHE A 198 13.27 -6.81 -28.20
C PHE A 198 14.71 -7.00 -27.68
N LEU A 199 15.72 -6.38 -28.30
CA LEU A 199 17.11 -6.42 -27.84
C LEU A 199 17.27 -5.78 -26.45
N SER A 200 16.56 -4.68 -26.21
CA SER A 200 16.44 -4.07 -24.88
C SER A 200 15.82 -5.07 -23.89
N TYR A 201 14.66 -5.66 -24.21
CA TYR A 201 14.03 -6.69 -23.36
C TYR A 201 14.95 -7.89 -23.07
N ALA A 202 15.65 -8.42 -24.07
CA ALA A 202 16.57 -9.54 -23.91
C ALA A 202 17.75 -9.21 -22.97
N THR A 203 18.13 -7.94 -22.87
CA THR A 203 19.17 -7.47 -21.93
C THR A 203 18.69 -7.49 -20.48
N TYR A 204 17.40 -7.25 -20.22
CA TYR A 204 16.79 -7.23 -18.87
C TYR A 204 15.98 -8.49 -18.54
N ALA A 205 15.85 -9.45 -19.45
CA ALA A 205 15.16 -10.72 -19.20
C ALA A 205 15.63 -11.46 -17.92
N PRO A 206 16.93 -11.43 -17.53
CA PRO A 206 17.39 -12.03 -16.28
C PRO A 206 16.72 -11.48 -15.02
N ILE A 207 16.44 -10.17 -14.94
CA ILE A 207 15.72 -9.57 -13.80
C ILE A 207 14.19 -9.68 -13.90
N THR A 208 13.67 -10.12 -15.04
CA THR A 208 12.23 -10.43 -15.22
C THR A 208 11.91 -11.87 -14.82
N TYR A 209 12.80 -12.82 -15.16
CA TYR A 209 12.56 -14.26 -15.02
C TYR A 209 13.49 -14.97 -14.02
N ALA A 210 14.30 -14.20 -13.26
CA ALA A 210 15.34 -14.73 -12.36
C ALA A 210 16.31 -15.71 -13.05
N THR A 211 16.57 -15.55 -14.35
CA THR A 211 17.51 -16.42 -15.09
C THR A 211 18.97 -16.01 -14.85
N PRO A 212 19.95 -16.89 -15.09
CA PRO A 212 21.36 -16.59 -14.87
C PRO A 212 21.85 -15.31 -15.57
N TRP A 213 22.47 -14.41 -14.79
CA TRP A 213 23.15 -13.20 -15.28
C TRP A 213 24.59 -13.15 -14.79
N THR A 214 25.44 -12.33 -15.39
CA THR A 214 26.79 -12.07 -14.86
C THR A 214 26.92 -10.63 -14.38
N ARG A 215 27.79 -10.41 -13.39
CA ARG A 215 28.13 -9.06 -12.88
C ARG A 215 28.44 -8.08 -14.00
N GLN A 216 29.30 -8.48 -14.93
CA GLN A 216 29.71 -7.66 -16.07
C GLN A 216 28.58 -7.42 -17.09
N ALA A 217 27.56 -8.27 -17.15
CA ALA A 217 26.36 -8.02 -17.96
C ALA A 217 25.40 -7.05 -17.25
N CYS A 218 25.18 -7.22 -15.94
CA CYS A 218 24.39 -6.31 -15.11
C CYS A 218 24.95 -4.89 -15.11
N GLU A 219 26.26 -4.73 -14.90
CA GLU A 219 26.91 -3.42 -14.88
C GLU A 219 26.85 -2.71 -16.25
N ARG A 220 26.91 -3.46 -17.37
CA ARG A 220 26.71 -2.89 -18.71
C ARG A 220 25.24 -2.54 -19.01
N ALA A 221 24.29 -3.21 -18.36
CA ALA A 221 22.86 -2.91 -18.45
C ALA A 221 22.46 -1.72 -17.55
N ARG A 222 23.33 -1.24 -16.66
CA ARG A 222 23.05 -0.11 -15.75
C ARG A 222 23.18 1.25 -16.46
N LEU A 223 22.22 1.55 -17.35
CA LEU A 223 22.22 2.78 -18.17
C LEU A 223 22.15 4.09 -17.36
N SER A 224 21.58 4.05 -16.15
CA SER A 224 21.58 5.19 -15.22
C SER A 224 22.30 4.85 -13.92
N LYS A 225 23.10 5.81 -13.42
CA LYS A 225 23.71 5.76 -12.08
C LYS A 225 22.67 5.68 -10.94
N SER A 226 21.40 6.03 -11.22
CA SER A 226 20.31 5.97 -10.24
C SER A 226 19.62 4.60 -10.15
N TRP A 227 19.94 3.65 -11.03
CA TRP A 227 19.39 2.29 -10.97
C TRP A 227 20.19 1.44 -9.97
N ASP A 228 19.52 1.03 -8.89
CA ASP A 228 20.07 0.24 -7.79
C ASP A 228 20.01 -1.28 -8.07
N LEU A 229 20.36 -1.69 -9.30
CA LEU A 229 20.63 -3.10 -9.58
C LEU A 229 21.82 -3.54 -8.73
N ASN A 230 21.63 -4.52 -7.84
CA ASN A 230 22.69 -5.02 -6.97
C ASN A 230 23.61 -5.97 -7.75
N CYS A 231 24.37 -5.43 -8.70
CA CYS A 231 25.14 -6.22 -9.65
C CYS A 231 26.22 -7.10 -8.99
N GLN A 232 26.56 -6.85 -7.72
CA GLN A 232 27.52 -7.64 -6.94
C GLN A 232 26.97 -9.01 -6.53
N GLU A 233 25.65 -9.20 -6.53
CA GLU A 233 25.00 -10.50 -6.28
C GLU A 233 25.14 -11.47 -7.46
N PHE A 234 25.44 -11.00 -8.67
CA PHE A 234 25.58 -11.88 -9.83
C PHE A 234 27.04 -12.39 -9.94
N PRO A 235 27.27 -13.67 -10.30
CA PRO A 235 28.62 -14.21 -10.42
C PRO A 235 29.35 -13.61 -11.62
N GLU A 236 30.68 -13.76 -11.66
CA GLU A 236 31.48 -13.26 -12.80
C GLU A 236 31.24 -14.08 -14.08
N ASN A 237 30.86 -15.36 -13.96
CA ASN A 237 30.56 -16.23 -15.10
C ASN A 237 29.31 -17.11 -14.86
N VAL A 238 28.68 -17.55 -15.96
CA VAL A 238 27.44 -18.36 -15.90
C VAL A 238 27.69 -19.79 -15.37
N GLY A 239 28.92 -20.31 -15.47
CA GLY A 239 29.28 -21.63 -14.97
C GLY A 239 29.15 -21.76 -13.45
N MET A 240 29.38 -20.67 -12.70
CA MET A 240 29.22 -20.63 -11.25
C MET A 240 27.79 -20.97 -10.77
N TYR A 241 26.75 -20.80 -11.60
CA TYR A 241 25.39 -21.21 -11.24
C TYR A 241 25.20 -22.72 -11.07
N SER A 242 26.18 -23.54 -11.46
CA SER A 242 26.20 -24.98 -11.11
C SER A 242 26.48 -25.24 -9.63
N GLN A 243 27.01 -24.24 -8.90
CA GLN A 243 27.31 -24.32 -7.46
C GLN A 243 26.11 -23.88 -6.58
N TYR A 244 25.07 -23.32 -7.19
CA TYR A 244 23.87 -22.82 -6.50
C TYR A 244 22.67 -23.68 -6.85
N GLY A 245 21.68 -23.72 -5.95
CA GLY A 245 20.43 -24.47 -6.18
C GLY A 245 19.68 -24.03 -7.45
N PRO A 246 18.74 -24.84 -7.94
CA PRO A 246 17.85 -24.44 -9.04
C PRO A 246 17.06 -23.19 -8.66
N ALA A 247 16.72 -22.36 -9.65
CA ALA A 247 15.97 -21.11 -9.41
C ALA A 247 14.58 -21.35 -8.79
N ILE A 248 14.00 -22.54 -9.03
CA ILE A 248 12.74 -22.98 -8.43
C ILE A 248 13.04 -24.12 -7.46
N HIS A 249 12.85 -23.88 -6.17
CA HIS A 249 12.97 -24.88 -5.10
C HIS A 249 11.66 -25.67 -4.99
N THR A 250 11.34 -26.51 -5.97
CA THR A 250 10.17 -27.40 -5.89
C THR A 250 10.41 -28.52 -4.89
N VAL A 251 9.66 -28.55 -3.79
CA VAL A 251 9.55 -29.75 -2.95
C VAL A 251 8.89 -30.86 -3.79
N PRO A 252 9.49 -32.05 -3.95
CA PRO A 252 8.86 -33.13 -4.70
C PRO A 252 7.55 -33.58 -4.02
N HIS A 253 6.48 -33.81 -4.79
CA HIS A 253 5.20 -34.27 -4.25
C HIS A 253 5.29 -35.61 -3.49
N SER A 254 6.31 -36.44 -3.75
CA SER A 254 6.61 -37.65 -2.96
C SER A 254 7.00 -37.34 -1.50
N VAL A 255 7.62 -36.19 -1.23
CA VAL A 255 7.96 -35.76 0.14
C VAL A 255 6.68 -35.34 0.89
N LEU A 256 5.74 -34.68 0.19
CA LEU A 256 4.43 -34.30 0.74
C LEU A 256 3.49 -35.50 0.95
N ASN A 257 3.63 -36.56 0.14
CA ASN A 257 2.83 -37.78 0.31
C ASN A 257 3.41 -38.74 1.37
N ASN A 258 4.71 -38.67 1.68
CA ASN A 258 5.34 -39.52 2.70
C ASN A 258 5.03 -39.08 4.14
N THR A 259 4.49 -37.88 4.36
CA THR A 259 3.80 -37.53 5.62
C THR A 259 2.41 -38.17 5.69
N GLY A 260 2.38 -39.51 5.75
CA GLY A 260 1.18 -40.26 6.05
C GLY A 260 0.62 -39.92 7.42
N THR A 261 -0.70 -40.02 7.58
CA THR A 261 -1.44 -39.60 8.78
C THR A 261 -1.10 -40.46 10.00
N GLY A 262 -0.12 -40.02 10.80
CA GLY A 262 0.04 -40.48 12.17
C GLY A 262 -1.06 -39.86 13.05
N VAL A 263 -1.92 -40.71 13.62
CA VAL A 263 -2.96 -40.26 14.58
C VAL A 263 -2.33 -40.19 15.99
N ASP A 264 -1.45 -39.21 16.16
CA ASP A 264 -1.02 -38.71 17.48
C ASP A 264 -0.47 -37.28 17.31
N GLY A 265 -0.87 -36.37 18.20
CA GLY A 265 -0.77 -34.92 18.02
C GLY A 265 0.63 -34.28 18.14
N THR A 266 1.70 -34.96 17.73
CA THR A 266 3.09 -34.52 17.95
C THR A 266 3.89 -34.50 16.64
N THR A 267 3.99 -33.34 15.99
CA THR A 267 4.66 -33.15 14.69
C THR A 267 6.19 -33.02 14.79
N THR A 268 6.83 -33.91 15.55
CA THR A 268 8.29 -33.99 15.68
C THR A 268 8.93 -34.61 14.42
N GLY A 269 9.08 -33.83 13.34
CA GLY A 269 9.70 -34.32 12.11
C GLY A 269 10.08 -33.30 11.02
N LEU A 270 9.46 -32.11 10.96
CA LEU A 270 9.72 -31.13 9.87
C LEU A 270 10.23 -29.77 10.32
N ASN A 271 9.90 -29.33 11.55
CA ASN A 271 10.16 -27.97 12.04
C ASN A 271 11.66 -27.59 12.18
N ALA A 272 12.59 -28.54 12.00
CA ALA A 272 14.04 -28.31 12.12
C ALA A 272 14.78 -28.24 10.77
N ALA A 273 14.15 -28.67 9.67
CA ALA A 273 14.76 -28.67 8.33
C ALA A 273 14.15 -27.59 7.41
N PHE A 274 12.87 -27.27 7.63
CA PHE A 274 12.14 -26.25 6.90
C PHE A 274 11.26 -25.43 7.86
N GLU A 275 11.91 -24.65 8.72
CA GLU A 275 11.36 -23.30 8.92
C GLU A 275 11.23 -22.65 7.53
N PRO A 276 10.11 -21.97 7.22
CA PRO A 276 10.18 -20.94 6.19
C PRO A 276 11.13 -19.88 6.76
N GLN A 277 12.40 -19.90 6.34
CA GLN A 277 13.34 -18.81 6.64
C GLN A 277 12.61 -17.52 6.31
N ALA A 278 12.32 -16.69 7.32
CA ALA A 278 11.70 -15.39 7.14
C ALA A 278 12.59 -14.63 6.18
N GLY A 279 12.18 -14.55 4.91
CA GLY A 279 13.12 -14.48 3.78
C GLY A 279 13.84 -13.15 3.79
N ASN A 280 15.02 -13.12 4.43
CA ASN A 280 15.51 -12.02 5.27
C ASN A 280 15.31 -10.66 4.59
N HIS A 281 14.20 -9.98 4.92
CA HIS A 281 13.45 -9.20 3.94
C HIS A 281 14.32 -8.16 3.21
N PRO A 282 14.70 -8.40 1.93
CA PRO A 282 15.50 -7.46 1.14
C PRO A 282 14.76 -6.14 0.84
N PHE A 283 13.51 -6.05 1.30
CA PHE A 283 12.58 -4.94 1.32
C PHE A 283 12.79 -3.96 2.50
N GLU A 284 13.36 -4.44 3.61
CA GLU A 284 13.63 -3.63 4.80
C GLU A 284 14.99 -2.95 4.71
N ILE A 285 16.01 -3.70 4.29
CA ILE A 285 17.36 -3.17 4.06
C ILE A 285 17.50 -2.76 2.59
N ALA A 286 17.33 -1.45 2.32
CA ALA A 286 17.80 -0.87 1.07
C ALA A 286 19.31 -1.14 0.92
N PRO A 287 19.81 -1.57 -0.25
CA PRO A 287 21.25 -1.67 -0.47
C PRO A 287 21.86 -0.28 -0.25
N LYS A 288 22.84 -0.18 0.67
CA LYS A 288 23.62 1.06 0.90
C LYS A 288 24.14 1.53 -0.47
N GLN A 289 23.82 2.77 -0.84
CA GLN A 289 23.99 3.31 -2.20
C GLN A 289 25.27 2.82 -2.89
N ALA A 290 25.13 1.86 -3.81
CA ALA A 290 26.17 1.14 -4.55
C ALA A 290 27.60 1.46 -4.09
N THR A 291 28.00 0.86 -2.95
CA THR A 291 29.08 1.39 -2.12
C THR A 291 30.42 1.53 -2.87
N VAL A 292 30.76 2.80 -3.13
CA VAL A 292 32.13 3.32 -3.28
C VAL A 292 33.00 2.49 -4.22
N SER A 293 32.74 2.58 -5.53
CA SER A 293 33.72 2.24 -6.56
C SER A 293 34.82 3.31 -6.66
N ASN A 294 35.47 3.61 -5.54
CA ASN A 294 36.60 4.52 -5.40
C ASN A 294 37.68 3.81 -4.58
N SER A 295 38.86 3.60 -5.18
CA SER A 295 39.94 2.84 -4.58
C SER A 295 40.69 3.65 -3.50
N ALA A 296 40.33 3.45 -2.23
CA ALA A 296 41.11 3.92 -1.09
C ALA A 296 40.97 2.95 0.11
N ARG A 297 42.09 2.56 0.71
CA ARG A 297 42.11 1.87 2.01
C ARG A 297 41.82 2.90 3.12
N VAL A 298 40.83 2.63 3.96
CA VAL A 298 40.77 3.13 5.35
C VAL A 298 40.27 1.97 6.21
N SER A 299 40.81 1.84 7.42
CA SER A 299 40.63 0.71 8.34
C SER A 299 39.45 0.88 9.30
N ASP A 300 38.87 -0.25 9.69
CA ASP A 300 38.33 -0.61 11.01
C ASP A 300 37.50 0.42 11.80
N ALA A 301 36.18 0.19 11.82
CA ALA A 301 35.29 0.56 12.92
C ALA A 301 34.09 -0.40 12.94
N GLU A 302 33.97 -1.23 13.97
CA GLU A 302 32.77 -2.06 14.20
C GLU A 302 31.63 -1.22 14.80
N SER A 303 30.39 -1.55 14.44
CA SER A 303 29.18 -1.03 15.09
C SER A 303 28.37 -2.19 15.65
N PRO A 304 28.00 -2.19 16.95
CA PRO A 304 27.35 -3.34 17.58
C PRO A 304 25.90 -3.50 17.15
N VAL A 305 25.46 -4.76 17.02
CA VAL A 305 24.06 -5.13 16.82
C VAL A 305 23.36 -5.17 18.18
N ALA A 306 22.36 -4.32 18.39
CA ALA A 306 21.56 -4.32 19.61
C ALA A 306 20.44 -5.38 19.53
N SER A 307 20.41 -6.32 20.46
CA SER A 307 19.29 -7.24 20.66
C SER A 307 18.25 -6.63 21.60
N TYR A 308 16.96 -6.80 21.29
CA TYR A 308 15.87 -6.38 22.17
C TYR A 308 15.60 -7.44 23.25
N GLY A 309 16.08 -7.19 24.46
CA GLY A 309 15.67 -7.88 25.69
C GLY A 309 14.49 -7.16 26.37
N ALA A 310 13.65 -7.90 27.08
CA ALA A 310 12.42 -7.37 27.67
C ALA A 310 12.56 -6.96 29.15
N ASN A 311 11.57 -6.14 29.59
CA ASN A 311 11.11 -5.85 30.96
C ASN A 311 11.57 -4.55 31.66
N ALA A 312 10.63 -4.07 32.49
CA ALA A 312 10.76 -3.16 33.63
C ALA A 312 11.13 -1.68 33.35
N GLU A 313 10.10 -0.85 33.13
CA GLU A 313 10.20 0.59 33.39
C GLU A 313 10.22 0.86 34.91
N GLN A 314 11.25 1.55 35.39
CA GLN A 314 11.27 2.18 36.71
C GLN A 314 10.81 3.64 36.60
N LYS A 315 10.09 4.13 37.61
CA LYS A 315 9.72 5.55 37.70
C LYS A 315 10.96 6.43 37.76
N GLN A 316 10.95 7.55 37.04
CA GLN A 316 11.87 8.66 37.29
C GLN A 316 11.10 9.98 37.22
N GLU A 317 11.23 10.79 38.27
CA GLU A 317 10.52 12.06 38.42
C GLU A 317 11.12 13.15 37.52
N GLN A 318 10.29 14.10 37.07
CA GLN A 318 10.75 15.34 36.41
C GLN A 318 10.12 16.55 37.09
N ASN A 319 10.95 17.57 37.34
CA ASN A 319 10.59 18.77 38.11
C ASN A 319 9.65 19.71 37.35
N ILE A 320 8.73 20.33 38.10
CA ILE A 320 7.81 21.38 37.61
C ILE A 320 8.24 22.75 38.18
N PRO A 321 8.58 23.75 37.34
CA PRO A 321 8.70 25.15 37.77
C PRO A 321 7.31 25.79 38.00
N ALA A 322 7.20 26.67 38.99
CA ALA A 322 5.92 27.15 39.52
C ALA A 322 5.23 28.29 38.71
N MET A 323 3.91 28.43 38.92
CA MET A 323 3.10 29.57 38.46
C MET A 323 3.29 30.83 39.32
N PRO A 324 3.10 32.04 38.76
CA PRO A 324 2.59 33.22 39.47
C PRO A 324 1.05 33.32 39.40
N ALA A 325 0.46 34.09 40.33
CA ALA A 325 -0.99 34.16 40.61
C ALA A 325 -1.73 35.29 39.82
N PRO A 326 -3.09 35.37 39.87
CA PRO A 326 -3.89 36.07 38.86
C PRO A 326 -4.30 37.52 39.20
N HIS A 327 -4.75 38.29 38.20
CA HIS A 327 -5.41 39.58 38.40
C HIS A 327 -6.56 39.90 37.41
N HIS A 328 -7.67 40.36 37.99
CA HIS A 328 -8.75 41.23 37.48
C HIS A 328 -9.52 40.96 36.17
N ILE A 329 -10.82 40.66 36.37
CA ILE A 329 -11.94 41.01 35.48
C ILE A 329 -12.34 42.48 35.71
N PRO A 330 -12.72 43.22 34.65
CA PRO A 330 -13.80 44.22 34.72
C PRO A 330 -14.96 43.87 33.75
N SER A 331 -16.13 44.52 33.93
CA SER A 331 -17.39 44.14 33.26
C SER A 331 -18.08 45.32 32.54
N SER A 332 -18.64 45.03 31.36
CA SER A 332 -19.68 45.83 30.67
C SER A 332 -20.43 44.88 29.72
N LYS A 333 -21.72 44.57 29.89
CA LYS A 333 -22.98 45.37 29.79
C LYS A 333 -23.34 45.85 28.38
N GLY A 334 -24.46 45.31 27.88
CA GLY A 334 -25.30 45.86 26.80
C GLY A 334 -24.95 45.40 25.37
N ALA A 335 -25.89 45.36 24.42
CA ALA A 335 -27.36 45.38 24.55
C ALA A 335 -28.04 44.92 23.23
N ASP A 336 -29.20 44.27 23.37
CA ASP A 336 -30.40 44.29 22.50
C ASP A 336 -30.36 43.82 21.01
N ASP A 337 -31.59 43.60 20.51
CA ASP A 337 -32.09 43.41 19.13
C ASP A 337 -31.67 42.19 18.25
N GLU A 338 -32.52 41.69 17.34
CA GLU A 338 -33.96 41.34 17.40
C GLU A 338 -34.36 40.49 16.17
N ASN A 339 -35.42 39.65 16.26
CA ASN A 339 -36.19 39.06 15.12
C ASN A 339 -35.38 38.20 14.10
N SER A 340 -35.93 37.55 13.06
CA SER A 340 -37.11 36.63 12.91
C SER A 340 -36.80 35.69 11.70
N SER A 341 -37.55 34.66 11.27
CA SER A 341 -38.79 33.94 11.63
C SER A 341 -38.68 32.48 11.10
N SER A 342 -39.65 31.54 11.07
CA SER A 342 -41.07 31.45 11.45
C SER A 342 -41.45 29.98 11.74
N ALA A 343 -42.68 29.79 12.25
CA ALA A 343 -43.48 28.54 12.34
C ALA A 343 -43.47 27.66 11.04
N SER A 344 -43.91 26.38 11.05
CA SER A 344 -45.06 25.83 11.79
C SER A 344 -45.04 24.33 12.12
N TYR A 345 -45.86 23.97 13.12
CA TYR A 345 -46.34 22.62 13.42
C TYR A 345 -47.31 22.09 12.32
N ALA A 346 -47.16 20.80 11.98
CA ALA A 346 -48.14 19.81 11.49
C ALA A 346 -47.35 18.52 11.14
N ASP A 347 -47.72 17.28 11.46
CA ASP A 347 -48.89 16.75 12.20
C ASP A 347 -48.47 15.58 13.12
N GLN A 348 -49.18 15.42 14.24
CA GLN A 348 -49.20 14.19 15.04
C GLN A 348 -50.51 13.41 14.80
N ALA A 349 -50.54 12.40 13.91
CA ALA A 349 -51.69 11.47 13.83
C ALA A 349 -51.49 10.17 13.00
N ARG A 350 -50.78 9.16 13.55
CA ARG A 350 -51.07 7.73 13.31
C ARG A 350 -50.28 6.87 14.31
N LEU A 351 -50.84 6.63 15.50
CA LEU A 351 -51.66 5.46 15.85
C LEU A 351 -50.86 4.15 15.93
N LYS A 352 -50.57 3.73 17.18
CA LYS A 352 -50.90 2.42 17.81
C LYS A 352 -50.23 1.15 17.24
N GLU A 353 -49.94 0.08 18.00
CA GLU A 353 -49.83 -0.23 19.46
C GLU A 353 -49.12 -1.60 19.57
N GLU A 354 -48.67 -2.12 20.71
CA GLU A 354 -48.75 -1.62 22.11
C GLU A 354 -47.30 -1.39 22.65
N GLN A 355 -46.78 -1.72 23.83
CA GLN A 355 -47.23 -2.33 25.10
C GLN A 355 -46.41 -1.71 26.26
N ASN A 356 -46.91 -1.74 27.51
CA ASN A 356 -46.21 -1.25 28.70
C ASN A 356 -45.64 -2.39 29.56
N ALA A 357 -44.47 -2.15 30.17
CA ALA A 357 -44.00 -2.86 31.36
C ALA A 357 -43.53 -1.81 32.41
N ASP A 358 -44.21 -1.77 33.56
CA ASP A 358 -43.87 -0.86 34.67
C ASP A 358 -42.78 -1.49 35.54
N ILE A 359 -41.63 -0.80 35.67
CA ILE A 359 -40.67 -1.04 36.75
C ILE A 359 -40.25 0.30 37.35
N LYS A 360 -41.04 0.78 38.33
CA LYS A 360 -40.54 1.68 39.36
C LYS A 360 -39.57 0.95 40.30
N GLY A 361 -38.48 1.63 40.65
CA GLY A 361 -37.71 1.31 41.85
C GLY A 361 -36.42 0.53 41.59
N LEU A 362 -35.34 1.27 41.38
CA LEU A 362 -33.98 0.92 41.79
C LEU A 362 -33.25 2.24 42.05
N ASP A 363 -32.54 2.31 43.17
CA ASP A 363 -31.87 3.51 43.66
C ASP A 363 -30.42 3.61 43.17
N GLN A 364 -29.94 4.84 43.01
CA GLN A 364 -28.62 5.09 42.42
C GLN A 364 -27.47 4.76 43.39
N GLU A 365 -27.75 4.70 44.70
CA GLU A 365 -26.80 4.38 45.76
C GLU A 365 -26.43 2.88 45.80
N GLY A 366 -27.34 1.99 45.36
CA GLY A 366 -27.07 0.54 45.29
C GLY A 366 -25.99 0.15 44.27
N VAL A 367 -25.73 1.02 43.28
CA VAL A 367 -24.75 0.77 42.20
C VAL A 367 -23.32 1.06 42.67
N GLU A 368 -23.10 2.07 43.51
CA GLU A 368 -21.75 2.45 43.96
C GLU A 368 -21.17 1.46 44.97
N ALA A 369 -22.02 0.82 45.80
CA ALA A 369 -21.58 -0.17 46.78
C ALA A 369 -20.88 -1.39 46.13
N VAL A 370 -21.38 -1.86 44.99
CA VAL A 370 -20.84 -3.03 44.27
C VAL A 370 -19.44 -2.76 43.67
N VAL A 371 -19.10 -1.49 43.41
CA VAL A 371 -17.83 -1.10 42.78
C VAL A 371 -16.65 -1.14 43.77
N LEU A 372 -16.89 -1.07 45.09
CA LEU A 372 -15.83 -0.81 46.07
C LEU A 372 -15.34 -2.03 46.89
N GLU A 373 -16.10 -3.12 47.04
CA GLU A 373 -15.64 -4.31 47.78
C GLU A 373 -15.07 -5.46 46.91
N GLY A 374 -15.16 -5.36 45.58
CA GLY A 374 -14.88 -6.45 44.64
C GLY A 374 -13.41 -6.91 44.49
N THR A 375 -12.46 -6.46 45.33
CA THR A 375 -11.02 -6.77 45.21
C THR A 375 -10.38 -7.45 46.43
N GLY A 376 -11.18 -8.11 47.26
CA GLY A 376 -10.70 -8.93 48.40
C GLY A 376 -10.72 -10.45 48.14
N ASN A 377 -9.58 -11.12 48.39
CA ASN A 377 -9.42 -12.58 48.55
C ASN A 377 -9.80 -13.52 47.38
N LYS A 378 -8.77 -14.11 46.72
CA LYS A 378 -8.91 -15.38 45.98
C LYS A 378 -8.63 -16.58 46.90
N PRO A 379 -9.60 -17.45 47.22
CA PRO A 379 -9.29 -18.77 47.77
C PRO A 379 -8.75 -19.68 46.64
N LYS A 380 -7.72 -20.48 46.96
CA LYS A 380 -7.30 -21.59 46.09
C LYS A 380 -8.28 -22.75 46.24
N VAL A 381 -8.80 -23.30 45.14
CA VAL A 381 -9.57 -24.55 45.14
C VAL A 381 -8.78 -25.63 44.41
N HIS A 382 -8.66 -26.80 45.03
CA HIS A 382 -7.99 -27.96 44.44
C HIS A 382 -8.90 -28.60 43.37
N VAL A 383 -8.32 -28.98 42.23
CA VAL A 383 -8.98 -29.87 41.28
C VAL A 383 -8.94 -31.29 41.83
N ALA A 384 -10.10 -31.82 42.20
CA ALA A 384 -10.30 -33.24 42.48
C ALA A 384 -10.97 -33.90 41.25
N SER A 385 -10.41 -35.01 40.78
CA SER A 385 -10.96 -35.77 39.66
C SER A 385 -12.04 -36.76 40.13
N SER A 386 -13.21 -36.76 39.49
CA SER A 386 -14.20 -37.83 39.61
C SER A 386 -14.75 -38.22 38.24
N THR A 387 -14.43 -39.44 37.81
CA THR A 387 -15.01 -40.13 36.65
C THR A 387 -16.40 -40.72 36.97
N SER A 388 -17.03 -41.34 35.97
CA SER A 388 -18.38 -41.93 35.94
C SER A 388 -19.53 -40.91 35.74
N LEU A 389 -20.57 -41.22 34.96
CA LEU A 389 -20.83 -42.44 34.16
C LEU A 389 -21.47 -42.08 32.81
#